data_AF-A0AAD6YYU6-F1
#
_entry.id   AF-A0AAD6YYU6-F1
#
_cell.length_a   1.000
_cell.length_b   1.000
_cell.length_c   1.000
_cell.angle_alpha   90.00
_cell.angle_beta   90.00
_cell.angle_gamma   90.00
#
_symmetry.space_group_name_H-M   'P 1'
#
loop_
_entity.id
_entity.type
_entity.pdbx_description
1 polymer ?
#
loop_
_entity_poly.entity_id
_entity_poly.type
_entity_poly.pdbx_seq_one_letter_code
_entity_poly.pdbx_strand_id
1 'polypeptide(L)'
;MVGAVAHFSILICSHATSSLPRPLVDKEDRVIAVLGGRPNDEKYLRLTQDAAAEIEKARAQLNFRPEQQSGRRGDFFSASVGPSFGGGQQVPGNLVVSRGISDIFQYLFALECFFRIAGFANGLFRAWNPSVHSHYVTVLDTLTREYPDLRRNFERRFSAFAAATINFGPSTVTLPHTDALNLAWGWCAITALGDFNPDLGGHLVLWDLRLIIRFPPGSTILIPSALLRHSNIGIGPDEHRYSFTQYSAAGLFRWVANGFRTDRAVEEEIQGDDGAQAERAQARSTRWEMGINSFRRLNGTGGSGSRTV
;
A
#
# COMPACT_ATOMS: atom_id res chain seq x y z
N MET A 1 -20.43 -4.07 36.06
CA MET A 1 -19.34 -4.37 35.10
C MET A 1 -19.22 -3.18 34.15
N VAL A 2 -18.41 -2.20 34.54
CA VAL A 2 -18.13 -1.03 33.72
C VAL A 2 -16.99 -1.42 32.79
N GLY A 3 -17.26 -1.45 31.49
CA GLY A 3 -16.30 -1.84 30.46
C GLY A 3 -15.06 -0.95 30.54
N ALA A 4 -13.89 -1.59 30.51
CA ALA A 4 -12.62 -0.90 30.42
C ALA A 4 -12.65 0.00 29.17
N VAL A 5 -12.69 1.31 29.39
CA VAL A 5 -12.48 2.29 28.34
C VAL A 5 -11.05 2.08 27.86
N ALA A 6 -10.89 1.59 26.64
CA ALA A 6 -9.59 1.47 26.01
C ALA A 6 -8.98 2.88 25.92
N HIS A 7 -8.02 3.18 26.79
CA HIS A 7 -7.21 4.39 26.69
C HIS A 7 -6.40 4.29 25.39
N PHE A 8 -6.91 4.91 24.32
CA PHE A 8 -6.11 5.22 23.14
C PHE A 8 -5.11 6.28 23.57
N SER A 9 -3.82 5.97 23.45
CA SER A 9 -2.81 7.02 23.44
C SER A 9 -3.01 7.79 22.14
N ILE A 10 -3.77 8.89 22.24
CA ILE A 10 -3.93 9.83 21.15
C ILE A 10 -2.57 10.47 20.92
N LEU A 11 -1.78 9.88 20.04
CA LEU A 11 -0.68 10.61 19.42
C LEU A 11 -1.32 11.56 18.38
N ILE A 12 -1.91 12.67 18.82
CA ILE A 12 -2.02 13.89 17.98
C ILE A 12 -0.59 14.45 17.89
N CYS A 13 0.28 13.73 17.18
CA CYS A 13 1.63 14.17 16.87
C CYS A 13 1.86 13.57 15.49
N SER A 14 1.65 14.28 14.39
CA SER A 14 2.03 15.65 14.11
C SER A 14 1.33 16.11 12.84
N HIS A 15 1.23 17.43 12.64
CA HIS A 15 0.93 18.06 11.36
C HIS A 15 1.52 17.31 10.14
N ALA A 16 0.72 16.45 9.52
CA ALA A 16 0.98 15.96 8.16
C ALA A 16 0.81 17.08 7.11
N THR A 17 0.51 18.32 7.53
CA THR A 17 0.73 19.52 6.71
C THR A 17 2.22 19.79 6.48
N SER A 18 3.12 19.26 7.32
CA SER A 18 4.57 19.40 7.16
C SER A 18 5.09 18.44 6.08
N SER A 19 6.01 18.95 5.26
CA SER A 19 6.73 18.19 4.22
C SER A 19 7.79 17.24 4.80
N LEU A 20 7.85 17.08 6.13
CA LEU A 20 8.87 16.27 6.82
C LEU A 20 8.30 14.88 7.15
N PRO A 21 8.85 13.81 6.55
CA PRO A 21 8.44 12.45 6.86
C PRO A 21 8.74 12.09 8.31
N ARG A 22 7.83 11.35 8.95
CA ARG A 22 8.01 10.84 10.33
C ARG A 22 7.94 9.32 10.37
N PRO A 23 9.03 8.65 10.73
CA PRO A 23 9.02 7.19 10.89
C PRO A 23 8.27 6.80 12.17
N LEU A 24 7.53 5.69 12.09
CA LEU A 24 7.10 4.94 13.25
C LEU A 24 8.10 3.81 13.46
N VAL A 25 8.63 3.67 14.68
CA VAL A 25 9.64 2.67 15.01
C VAL A 25 9.13 1.67 16.03
N ASP A 26 9.59 0.42 15.94
CA ASP A 26 9.39 -0.56 17.00
C ASP A 26 10.42 -0.42 18.14
N LYS A 27 10.32 -1.30 19.13
CA LYS A 27 11.23 -1.33 20.29
C LYS A 27 12.69 -1.63 19.95
N GLU A 28 12.97 -2.09 18.72
CA GLU A 28 14.32 -2.38 18.22
C GLU A 28 14.80 -1.30 17.23
N ASP A 29 14.17 -0.12 17.26
CA ASP A 29 14.44 1.02 16.38
C ASP A 29 14.25 0.72 14.88
N ARG A 30 13.53 -0.35 14.53
CA ARG A 30 13.20 -0.67 13.13
C ARG A 30 12.08 0.26 12.70
N VAL A 31 12.26 0.93 11.56
CA VAL A 31 11.19 1.71 10.93
C VAL A 31 10.15 0.74 10.40
N ILE A 32 8.97 0.72 11.03
CA ILE A 32 7.86 -0.18 10.68
C ILE A 32 6.82 0.48 9.78
N ALA A 33 6.76 1.81 9.76
CA ALA A 33 5.88 2.60 8.90
C ALA A 33 6.43 4.02 8.79
N VAL A 34 5.96 4.80 7.80
CA VAL A 34 6.36 6.21 7.64
C VAL A 34 5.15 7.07 7.31
N LEU A 35 4.89 8.06 8.15
CA LEU A 35 4.03 9.20 7.86
C LEU A 35 4.77 10.09 6.87
N GLY A 36 4.55 9.88 5.58
CA GLY A 36 5.32 10.52 4.51
C GLY A 36 5.01 12.00 4.32
N GLY A 37 3.83 12.46 4.74
CA GLY A 37 3.36 13.81 4.47
C GLY A 37 3.20 14.02 2.97
N ARG A 38 3.75 15.12 2.44
CA ARG A 38 3.70 15.49 1.03
C ARG A 38 5.05 16.03 0.55
N PRO A 39 5.35 16.05 -0.76
CA PRO A 39 6.53 16.72 -1.29
C PRO A 39 6.60 18.18 -0.84
N ASN A 40 7.83 18.69 -0.69
CA ASN A 40 8.08 20.12 -0.50
C ASN A 40 7.94 20.87 -1.84
N ASP A 41 6.73 20.90 -2.38
CA ASP A 41 6.35 21.63 -3.59
C ASP A 41 5.03 22.35 -3.34
N GLU A 42 5.04 23.67 -3.50
CA GLU A 42 3.88 24.54 -3.31
C GLU A 42 2.72 24.18 -4.25
N LYS A 43 3.02 23.64 -5.44
CA LYS A 43 2.00 23.23 -6.42
C LYS A 43 1.39 21.86 -6.12
N TYR A 44 1.96 21.10 -5.19
CA TYR A 44 1.56 19.70 -4.98
C TYR A 44 0.12 19.56 -4.48
N LEU A 45 -0.35 20.46 -3.62
CA LEU A 45 -1.75 20.40 -3.16
C LEU A 45 -2.72 20.63 -4.30
N ARG A 46 -2.43 21.61 -5.17
CA ARG A 46 -3.25 21.85 -6.36
C ARG A 46 -3.29 20.61 -7.26
N LEU A 47 -2.14 19.99 -7.46
CA LEU A 47 -2.05 18.74 -8.21
C LEU A 47 -2.87 17.61 -7.57
N THR A 48 -2.95 17.50 -6.25
CA THR A 48 -3.80 16.50 -5.57
C THR A 48 -5.29 16.84 -5.65
N GLN A 49 -5.66 18.12 -5.74
CA GLN A 49 -7.03 18.55 -6.04
C GLN A 49 -7.42 18.18 -7.47
N ASP A 50 -6.51 18.36 -8.42
CA ASP A 50 -6.72 17.95 -9.81
C ASP A 50 -6.89 16.41 -9.89
N ALA A 51 -6.09 15.63 -9.15
CA ALA A 51 -6.30 14.17 -9.04
C ALA A 51 -7.69 13.81 -8.50
N ALA A 52 -8.15 14.48 -7.44
CA ALA A 52 -9.48 14.25 -6.86
C ALA A 52 -10.61 14.57 -7.85
N ALA A 53 -10.49 15.68 -8.59
CA ALA A 53 -11.44 16.06 -9.62
C ALA A 53 -11.49 15.03 -10.77
N GLU A 54 -10.34 14.51 -11.19
CA GLU A 54 -10.27 13.50 -12.25
C GLU A 54 -10.81 12.13 -11.79
N ILE A 55 -10.62 11.76 -10.52
CA ILE A 55 -11.26 10.58 -9.92
C ILE A 55 -12.78 10.72 -9.95
N GLU A 56 -13.30 11.88 -9.55
CA GLU A 56 -14.75 12.14 -9.52
C GLU A 56 -15.36 12.10 -10.93
N LYS A 57 -14.71 12.73 -11.92
CA LYS A 57 -15.10 12.64 -13.33
C LYS A 57 -15.07 11.20 -13.86
N ALA A 58 -14.04 10.44 -13.49
CA ALA A 58 -13.90 9.04 -13.89
C ALA A 58 -14.98 8.15 -13.26
N ARG A 59 -15.31 8.38 -11.98
CA ARG A 59 -16.38 7.66 -11.27
C ARG A 59 -17.71 7.75 -12.02
N ALA A 60 -18.06 8.94 -12.51
CA ALA A 60 -19.30 9.16 -13.26
C ALA A 60 -19.36 8.41 -14.61
N GLN A 61 -18.22 7.97 -15.14
CA GLN A 61 -18.12 7.26 -16.42
C GLN A 61 -18.03 5.73 -16.26
N LEU A 62 -17.86 5.24 -15.03
CA LEU A 62 -17.63 3.83 -14.76
C LEU A 62 -18.90 3.11 -14.30
N ASN A 63 -19.13 1.94 -14.90
CA ASN A 63 -20.12 0.98 -14.42
C ASN A 63 -19.45 0.00 -13.45
N PHE A 64 -19.59 0.26 -12.15
CA PHE A 64 -19.03 -0.58 -11.09
C PHE A 64 -19.92 -1.81 -10.84
N ARG A 65 -19.30 -2.99 -10.73
CA ARG A 65 -19.99 -4.21 -10.29
C ARG A 65 -20.35 -4.13 -8.81
N PRO A 66 -21.34 -4.89 -8.30
CA PRO A 66 -21.75 -4.83 -6.90
C PRO A 66 -20.59 -4.95 -5.90
N GLU A 67 -19.64 -5.86 -6.15
CA GLU A 67 -18.47 -6.09 -5.29
C GLU A 67 -17.49 -4.91 -5.26
N GLN A 68 -17.62 -4.01 -6.23
CA GLN A 68 -16.84 -2.79 -6.35
C GLN A 68 -17.54 -1.59 -5.71
N GLN A 69 -18.82 -1.69 -5.36
CA GLN A 69 -19.60 -0.63 -4.68
C GLN A 69 -19.68 -0.87 -3.18
N SER A 70 -19.76 -2.14 -2.78
CA SER A 70 -19.86 -2.60 -1.40
C SER A 70 -19.01 -3.84 -1.25
N GLY A 71 -17.97 -3.75 -0.42
CA GLY A 71 -17.03 -4.85 -0.22
C GLY A 71 -16.65 -5.04 1.23
N ARG A 72 -15.77 -6.03 1.47
CA ARG A 72 -15.19 -6.34 2.80
C ARG A 72 -14.61 -5.11 3.53
N ARG A 73 -14.20 -4.10 2.78
CA ARG A 73 -13.51 -2.91 3.29
C ARG A 73 -14.44 -1.72 3.52
N GLY A 74 -15.72 -1.79 3.17
CA GLY A 74 -16.69 -0.70 3.29
C GLY A 74 -17.48 -0.46 2.00
N ASP A 75 -18.37 0.52 2.08
CA ASP A 75 -19.36 0.84 1.05
C ASP A 75 -18.92 2.07 0.26
N PHE A 76 -18.08 1.84 -0.75
CA PHE A 76 -17.61 2.87 -1.68
C PHE A 76 -17.13 2.24 -2.97
N PHE A 77 -17.12 3.04 -4.04
CA PHE A 77 -16.65 2.61 -5.36
C PHE A 77 -15.13 2.37 -5.35
N SER A 78 -14.67 1.20 -5.81
CA SER A 78 -13.23 0.91 -5.92
C SER A 78 -12.89 0.04 -7.12
N ALA A 79 -11.71 0.26 -7.69
CA ALA A 79 -11.16 -0.61 -8.73
C ALA A 79 -9.64 -0.70 -8.59
N SER A 80 -9.10 -1.85 -9.02
CA SER A 80 -7.69 -2.18 -8.91
C SER A 80 -7.14 -2.65 -10.24
N VAL A 81 -5.90 -2.26 -10.55
CA VAL A 81 -5.18 -2.66 -11.77
C VAL A 81 -3.72 -3.02 -11.46
N GLY A 82 -3.07 -3.66 -12.42
CA GLY A 82 -1.65 -3.98 -12.39
C GLY A 82 -1.36 -5.46 -12.16
N PRO A 83 -0.08 -5.88 -12.18
CA PRO A 83 0.31 -7.26 -12.00
C PRO A 83 -0.08 -7.79 -10.63
N SER A 84 -0.63 -9.01 -10.62
CA SER A 84 -1.01 -9.74 -9.42
C SER A 84 -0.86 -11.24 -9.64
N PHE A 85 -0.81 -11.98 -8.52
CA PHE A 85 -0.86 -13.43 -8.54
C PHE A 85 -1.49 -13.96 -7.25
N GLY A 86 -2.55 -14.75 -7.40
CA GLY A 86 -3.36 -15.30 -6.32
C GLY A 86 -4.75 -15.67 -6.82
N GLY A 87 -5.69 -15.99 -5.91
CA GLY A 87 -7.10 -16.19 -6.26
C GLY A 87 -7.37 -17.30 -7.29
N GLY A 88 -6.50 -18.31 -7.38
CA GLY A 88 -6.64 -19.43 -8.32
C GLY A 88 -5.92 -19.23 -9.68
N GLN A 89 -5.28 -18.09 -9.91
CA GLN A 89 -4.43 -17.89 -11.10
C GLN A 89 -3.35 -18.97 -11.20
N GLN A 90 -3.14 -19.51 -12.40
CA GLN A 90 -2.08 -20.50 -12.67
C GLN A 90 -0.74 -19.85 -13.02
N VAL A 91 -0.78 -18.64 -13.58
CA VAL A 91 0.39 -17.81 -13.89
C VAL A 91 0.13 -16.35 -13.47
N PRO A 92 1.16 -15.56 -13.12
CA PRO A 92 1.01 -14.12 -12.88
C PRO A 92 0.40 -13.40 -14.08
N GLY A 93 -0.41 -12.39 -13.81
CA GLY A 93 -1.04 -11.59 -14.85
C GLY A 93 -1.51 -10.24 -14.32
N ASN A 94 -1.81 -9.31 -15.22
CA ASN A 94 -2.53 -8.10 -14.84
C ASN A 94 -3.93 -8.48 -14.34
N LEU A 95 -4.42 -7.76 -13.32
CA LEU A 95 -5.79 -7.93 -12.83
C LEU A 95 -6.80 -7.80 -13.98
N VAL A 96 -7.70 -8.77 -14.09
CA VAL A 96 -8.75 -8.77 -15.12
C VAL A 96 -9.81 -7.75 -14.74
N VAL A 97 -9.94 -6.71 -15.55
CA VAL A 97 -10.91 -5.62 -15.36
C VAL A 97 -11.75 -5.43 -16.63
N SER A 98 -12.87 -4.72 -16.51
CA SER A 98 -13.63 -4.32 -17.70
C SER A 98 -12.81 -3.36 -18.56
N ARG A 99 -13.14 -3.30 -19.86
CA ARG A 99 -12.50 -2.35 -20.78
C ARG A 99 -12.61 -0.90 -20.28
N GLY A 100 -13.78 -0.49 -19.79
CA GLY A 100 -13.98 0.86 -19.24
C GLY A 100 -13.06 1.17 -18.05
N ILE A 101 -12.85 0.21 -17.14
CA ILE A 101 -11.90 0.39 -16.03
C ILE A 101 -10.47 0.48 -16.58
N SER A 102 -10.09 -0.41 -17.51
CA SER A 102 -8.77 -0.37 -18.13
C SER A 102 -8.47 0.98 -18.78
N ASP A 103 -9.40 1.49 -19.59
CA ASP A 103 -9.26 2.75 -20.32
C ASP A 103 -9.17 3.95 -19.36
N ILE A 104 -10.00 3.97 -18.30
CA ILE A 104 -9.95 5.01 -17.25
C ILE A 104 -8.62 4.98 -16.50
N PHE A 105 -8.11 3.81 -16.11
CA PHE A 105 -6.83 3.73 -15.42
C PHE A 105 -5.66 4.13 -16.32
N GLN A 106 -5.70 3.79 -17.61
CA GLN A 106 -4.72 4.25 -18.59
C GLN A 106 -4.72 5.78 -18.71
N TYR A 107 -5.91 6.39 -18.78
CA TYR A 107 -6.05 7.85 -18.77
C TYR A 107 -5.52 8.46 -17.48
N LEU A 108 -5.99 8.02 -16.31
CA LEU A 108 -5.62 8.60 -15.01
C LEU A 108 -4.11 8.47 -14.76
N PHE A 109 -3.50 7.33 -15.06
CA PHE A 109 -2.07 7.12 -14.80
C PHE A 109 -1.15 7.85 -15.79
N ALA A 110 -1.69 8.35 -16.91
CA ALA A 110 -0.97 9.25 -17.81
C ALA A 110 -0.96 10.72 -17.32
N LEU A 111 -1.83 11.08 -16.37
CA LEU A 111 -1.89 12.43 -15.81
C LEU A 111 -0.70 12.71 -14.89
N GLU A 112 -0.22 13.96 -14.92
CA GLU A 112 0.87 14.43 -14.05
C GLU A 112 0.60 14.15 -12.58
N CYS A 113 -0.65 14.35 -12.15
CA CYS A 113 -1.00 14.19 -10.76
C CYS A 113 -0.75 12.77 -10.23
N PHE A 114 -1.08 11.73 -11.01
CA PHE A 114 -0.92 10.35 -10.58
C PHE A 114 0.53 9.88 -10.60
N PHE A 115 1.31 10.16 -11.64
CA PHE A 115 2.71 9.73 -11.63
C PHE A 115 3.55 10.54 -10.62
N ARG A 116 3.18 11.79 -10.28
CA ARG A 116 3.84 12.54 -9.21
C ARG A 116 3.50 12.00 -7.83
N ILE A 117 2.25 11.62 -7.56
CA ILE A 117 1.86 10.91 -6.32
C ILE A 117 2.60 9.56 -6.24
N ALA A 118 2.61 8.80 -7.34
CA ALA A 118 3.30 7.50 -7.39
C ALA A 118 4.80 7.64 -7.13
N GLY A 119 5.45 8.59 -7.80
CA GLY A 119 6.87 8.90 -7.66
C GLY A 119 7.24 9.32 -6.24
N PHE A 120 6.41 10.12 -5.56
CA PHE A 120 6.65 10.50 -4.17
C PHE A 120 6.60 9.28 -3.24
N ALA A 121 5.57 8.45 -3.35
CA ALA A 121 5.46 7.21 -2.58
C ALA A 121 6.65 6.26 -2.83
N ASN A 122 7.09 6.13 -4.09
CA ASN A 122 8.25 5.33 -4.46
C ASN A 122 9.56 5.88 -3.86
N GLY A 123 9.74 7.20 -3.87
CA GLY A 123 10.88 7.88 -3.25
C GLY A 123 10.93 7.67 -1.73
N LEU A 124 9.77 7.81 -1.05
CA LEU A 124 9.65 7.51 0.38
C LEU A 124 9.99 6.05 0.67
N PHE A 125 9.47 5.11 -0.11
CA PHE A 125 9.77 3.68 0.07
C PHE A 125 11.27 3.41 -0.05
N ARG A 126 11.90 3.92 -1.12
CA ARG A 126 13.35 3.78 -1.33
C ARG A 126 14.18 4.39 -0.21
N ALA A 127 13.78 5.55 0.33
CA ALA A 127 14.54 6.24 1.37
C ALA A 127 14.44 5.55 2.73
N TRP A 128 13.26 5.05 3.09
CA TRP A 128 12.98 4.55 4.44
C TRP A 128 13.06 3.04 4.57
N ASN A 129 12.94 2.29 3.47
CA ASN A 129 13.09 0.85 3.47
C ASN A 129 13.76 0.35 2.17
N PRO A 130 15.03 0.71 1.92
CA PRO A 130 15.70 0.46 0.64
C PRO A 130 15.82 -1.02 0.28
N SER A 131 16.03 -1.90 1.26
CA SER A 131 16.18 -3.34 1.00
C SER A 131 14.88 -3.96 0.49
N VAL A 132 13.76 -3.66 1.15
CA VAL A 132 12.43 -4.12 0.72
C VAL A 132 12.03 -3.46 -0.61
N HIS A 133 12.34 -2.17 -0.79
CA HIS A 133 12.13 -1.48 -2.08
C HIS A 133 12.88 -2.17 -3.23
N SER A 134 14.16 -2.48 -3.05
CA SER A 134 14.96 -3.21 -4.03
C SER A 134 14.37 -4.58 -4.33
N HIS A 135 13.88 -5.30 -3.32
CA HIS A 135 13.23 -6.59 -3.53
C HIS A 135 11.97 -6.48 -4.41
N TYR A 136 11.12 -5.46 -4.19
CA TYR A 136 9.95 -5.18 -5.03
C TYR A 136 10.36 -4.92 -6.50
N VAL A 137 11.35 -4.05 -6.70
CA VAL A 137 11.85 -3.70 -8.03
C VAL A 137 12.41 -4.94 -8.74
N THR A 138 13.27 -5.72 -8.08
CA THR A 138 13.90 -6.92 -8.67
C THR A 138 12.85 -7.96 -9.07
N VAL A 139 11.86 -8.23 -8.22
CA VAL A 139 10.80 -9.19 -8.53
C VAL A 139 9.97 -8.72 -9.70
N LEU A 140 9.56 -7.44 -9.72
CA LEU A 140 8.78 -6.92 -10.82
C LEU A 140 9.60 -6.85 -12.12
N ASP A 141 10.90 -6.50 -12.07
CA ASP A 141 11.81 -6.49 -13.23
C ASP A 141 11.95 -7.89 -13.81
N THR A 142 12.13 -8.89 -12.95
CA THR A 142 12.20 -10.31 -13.32
C THR A 142 10.92 -10.77 -14.02
N LEU A 143 9.76 -10.47 -13.43
CA LEU A 143 8.47 -10.85 -14.00
C LEU A 143 8.21 -10.18 -15.34
N THR A 144 8.48 -8.88 -15.48
CA THR A 144 8.24 -8.18 -16.76
C THR A 144 9.20 -8.60 -17.87
N ARG A 145 10.36 -9.19 -17.52
CA ARG A 145 11.28 -9.78 -18.49
C ARG A 145 10.82 -11.18 -18.92
N GLU A 146 10.34 -11.99 -17.98
CA GLU A 146 9.86 -13.35 -18.23
C GLU A 146 8.49 -13.37 -18.94
N TYR A 147 7.63 -12.41 -18.61
CA TYR A 147 6.28 -12.29 -19.17
C TYR A 147 6.14 -10.93 -19.88
N PRO A 148 6.45 -10.84 -21.19
CA PRO A 148 6.43 -9.57 -21.93
C PRO A 148 5.06 -8.90 -21.99
N ASP A 149 3.98 -9.64 -21.78
CA ASP A 149 2.61 -9.12 -21.72
C ASP A 149 2.23 -8.53 -20.37
N LEU A 150 3.04 -8.77 -19.32
CA LEU A 150 2.80 -8.22 -18.00
C LEU A 150 3.14 -6.72 -17.99
N ARG A 151 2.12 -5.87 -17.83
CA ARG A 151 2.27 -4.41 -17.87
C ARG A 151 2.35 -3.82 -16.48
N ARG A 152 3.32 -2.95 -16.25
CA ARG A 152 3.36 -2.13 -15.03
C ARG A 152 2.34 -1.02 -15.10
N ASN A 153 1.86 -0.58 -13.94
CA ASN A 153 1.01 0.59 -13.81
C ASN A 153 1.76 1.89 -14.16
N PHE A 154 3.03 1.98 -13.77
CA PHE A 154 3.91 3.10 -14.08
C PHE A 154 5.29 2.61 -14.51
N GLU A 155 6.07 3.46 -15.18
CA GLU A 155 7.48 3.18 -15.41
C GLU A 155 8.21 2.88 -14.09
N ARG A 156 9.24 2.04 -14.17
CA ARG A 156 10.06 1.61 -13.02
C ARG A 156 10.57 2.76 -12.14
N ARG A 157 10.85 3.93 -12.73
CA ARG A 157 11.32 5.13 -11.98
C ARG A 157 10.23 5.75 -11.11
N PHE A 158 8.96 5.62 -11.49
CA PHE A 158 7.84 6.22 -10.77
C PHE A 158 7.25 5.30 -9.72
N SER A 159 7.30 3.97 -9.91
CA SER A 159 6.75 3.04 -8.92
C SER A 159 7.46 1.69 -8.89
N ALA A 160 7.75 1.21 -7.68
CA ALA A 160 8.18 -0.16 -7.40
C ALA A 160 7.00 -1.12 -7.15
N PHE A 161 5.79 -0.59 -7.01
CA PHE A 161 4.61 -1.37 -6.70
C PHE A 161 4.04 -2.01 -7.97
N ALA A 162 3.56 -3.24 -7.84
CA ALA A 162 2.96 -3.96 -8.96
C ALA A 162 1.54 -3.46 -9.23
N ALA A 163 0.70 -3.46 -8.20
CA ALA A 163 -0.71 -3.13 -8.31
C ALA A 163 -1.04 -1.80 -7.64
N ALA A 164 -2.19 -1.24 -8.02
CA ALA A 164 -2.73 -0.04 -7.41
C ALA A 164 -4.26 -0.11 -7.34
N THR A 165 -4.84 0.55 -6.35
CA THR A 165 -6.29 0.75 -6.22
C THR A 165 -6.60 2.24 -6.15
N ILE A 166 -7.64 2.64 -6.85
CA ILE A 166 -8.31 3.92 -6.59
C ILE A 166 -9.62 3.61 -5.88
N ASN A 167 -9.80 4.23 -4.72
CA ASN A 167 -11.10 4.30 -4.05
C ASN A 167 -11.75 5.61 -4.50
N PHE A 168 -12.81 5.47 -5.30
CA PHE A 168 -13.48 6.52 -6.03
C PHE A 168 -14.49 7.30 -5.18
N GLY A 169 -14.66 7.01 -3.89
CA GLY A 169 -15.52 7.82 -3.01
C GLY A 169 -17.01 7.73 -3.40
N PRO A 170 -17.81 8.82 -3.26
CA PRO A 170 -17.39 10.18 -2.86
C PRO A 170 -16.97 10.27 -1.38
N SER A 171 -17.43 9.35 -0.53
CA SER A 171 -16.99 9.23 0.86
C SER A 171 -16.33 7.86 1.08
N THR A 172 -15.01 7.80 0.90
CA THR A 172 -14.25 6.56 1.13
C THR A 172 -13.99 6.36 2.62
N VAL A 173 -14.85 5.58 3.28
CA VAL A 173 -14.68 5.16 4.68
C VAL A 173 -14.39 3.66 4.72
N THR A 174 -13.25 3.28 5.31
CA THR A 174 -12.89 1.86 5.39
C THR A 174 -13.21 1.26 6.75
N LEU A 175 -13.74 0.03 6.76
CA LEU A 175 -13.84 -0.80 7.96
C LEU A 175 -12.44 -1.32 8.37
N PRO A 176 -12.20 -1.65 9.64
CA PRO A 176 -10.93 -2.25 10.08
C PRO A 176 -10.59 -3.54 9.32
N HIS A 177 -9.45 -3.56 8.65
CA HIS A 177 -9.02 -4.72 7.86
C HIS A 177 -7.49 -4.83 7.76
N THR A 178 -7.05 -5.97 7.22
CA THR A 178 -5.69 -6.16 6.70
C THR A 178 -5.74 -6.56 5.23
N ASP A 179 -4.65 -6.27 4.52
CA ASP A 179 -4.44 -6.72 3.15
C ASP A 179 -3.64 -8.01 3.13
N ALA A 180 -4.20 -9.08 3.71
CA ALA A 180 -3.51 -10.35 3.96
C ALA A 180 -2.91 -11.02 2.70
N LEU A 181 -3.31 -10.61 1.49
CA LEU A 181 -2.74 -11.11 0.24
C LEU A 181 -1.47 -10.37 -0.21
N ASN A 182 -1.17 -9.20 0.36
CA ASN A 182 0.06 -8.47 0.09
C ASN A 182 1.26 -9.14 0.78
N LEU A 183 2.47 -8.83 0.32
CA LEU A 183 3.68 -9.31 0.98
C LEU A 183 3.68 -8.89 2.45
N ALA A 184 3.76 -9.85 3.38
CA ALA A 184 3.56 -9.62 4.81
C ALA A 184 4.48 -8.52 5.37
N TRP A 185 5.79 -8.66 5.18
CA TRP A 185 6.79 -7.67 5.54
C TRP A 185 6.98 -6.59 4.46
N GLY A 186 6.21 -6.65 3.39
CA GLY A 186 6.20 -5.63 2.35
C GLY A 186 5.46 -4.39 2.80
N TRP A 187 5.72 -3.26 2.14
CA TRP A 187 4.99 -2.02 2.40
C TRP A 187 3.98 -1.75 1.29
N CYS A 188 2.96 -0.96 1.64
CA CYS A 188 1.97 -0.41 0.73
C CYS A 188 1.92 1.10 0.96
N ALA A 189 1.76 1.85 -0.12
CA ALA A 189 1.55 3.29 -0.04
C ALA A 189 0.06 3.61 -0.08
N ILE A 190 -0.38 4.53 0.77
CA ILE A 190 -1.75 5.05 0.79
C ILE A 190 -1.62 6.57 0.68
N THR A 191 -2.32 7.18 -0.28
CA THR A 191 -2.43 8.65 -0.39
C THR A 191 -3.89 9.04 -0.23
N ALA A 192 -4.19 9.92 0.73
CA ALA A 192 -5.51 10.52 0.86
C ALA A 192 -5.69 11.63 -0.18
N LEU A 193 -6.87 11.70 -0.79
CA LEU A 193 -7.24 12.70 -1.78
C LEU A 193 -8.65 13.21 -1.49
N GLY A 194 -9.03 14.32 -2.11
CA GLY A 194 -10.36 14.93 -1.93
C GLY A 194 -10.29 16.26 -1.18
N ASP A 195 -11.45 16.69 -0.71
CA ASP A 195 -11.65 17.93 0.03
C ASP A 195 -12.45 17.60 1.29
N PHE A 196 -11.73 17.51 2.40
CA PHE A 196 -12.29 17.22 3.72
C PHE A 196 -11.44 17.90 4.78
N ASN A 197 -12.05 18.25 5.91
CA ASN A 197 -11.37 18.83 7.04
C ASN A 197 -10.65 17.73 7.84
N PRO A 198 -9.32 17.65 7.77
CA PRO A 198 -8.55 16.61 8.44
C PRO A 198 -8.50 16.77 9.96
N ASP A 199 -8.93 17.91 10.50
CA ASP A 199 -9.06 18.14 11.94
C ASP A 199 -10.38 17.60 12.50
N LEU A 200 -11.37 17.31 11.65
CA LEU A 200 -12.69 16.81 12.04
C LEU A 200 -12.95 15.36 11.62
N GLY A 201 -12.32 14.89 10.54
CA GLY A 201 -12.61 13.58 9.96
C GLY A 201 -11.47 12.99 9.13
N GLY A 202 -11.71 11.84 8.49
CA GLY A 202 -10.79 11.23 7.52
C GLY A 202 -9.46 10.69 8.08
N HIS A 203 -9.27 10.71 9.40
CA HIS A 203 -8.08 10.20 10.09
C HIS A 203 -7.83 8.73 9.76
N LEU A 204 -6.56 8.35 9.62
CA LEU A 204 -6.15 6.96 9.49
C LEU A 204 -6.01 6.33 10.88
N VAL A 205 -6.53 5.12 11.06
CA VAL A 205 -6.39 4.36 12.31
C VAL A 205 -5.48 3.16 12.07
N LEU A 206 -4.44 3.02 12.89
CA LEU A 206 -3.60 1.82 12.97
C LEU A 206 -3.91 1.12 14.29
N TRP A 207 -4.77 0.10 14.22
CA TRP A 207 -5.41 -0.51 15.39
C TRP A 207 -4.41 -1.22 16.30
N ASP A 208 -3.51 -2.02 15.71
CA ASP A 208 -2.53 -2.80 16.47
C ASP A 208 -1.50 -1.90 17.19
N LEU A 209 -1.26 -0.70 16.64
CA LEU A 209 -0.40 0.32 17.24
C LEU A 209 -1.16 1.25 18.19
N ARG A 210 -2.49 1.13 18.25
CA ARG A 210 -3.40 2.04 18.99
C ARG A 210 -3.22 3.51 18.61
N LEU A 211 -2.97 3.78 17.32
CA LEU A 211 -2.74 5.13 16.80
C LEU A 211 -3.92 5.62 15.96
N ILE A 212 -4.34 6.86 16.20
CA ILE A 212 -5.23 7.63 15.33
C ILE A 212 -4.39 8.77 14.77
N ILE A 213 -4.31 8.85 13.45
CA ILE A 213 -3.37 9.71 12.74
C ILE A 213 -4.17 10.70 11.90
N ARG A 214 -3.98 11.99 12.17
CA ARG A 214 -4.45 13.08 11.31
C ARG A 214 -3.84 12.90 9.91
N PHE A 215 -4.68 12.63 8.92
CA PHE A 215 -4.23 12.22 7.58
C PHE A 215 -4.86 13.11 6.49
N PRO A 216 -4.29 14.30 6.23
CA PRO A 216 -4.91 15.30 5.38
C PRO A 216 -4.85 14.96 3.90
N PRO A 217 -5.74 15.57 3.07
CA PRO A 217 -5.67 15.46 1.63
C PRO A 217 -4.26 15.76 1.09
N GLY A 218 -3.82 14.94 0.14
CA GLY A 218 -2.47 14.98 -0.44
C GLY A 218 -1.40 14.30 0.42
N SER A 219 -1.70 13.81 1.61
CA SER A 219 -0.69 13.08 2.41
C SER A 219 -0.55 11.63 1.99
N THR A 220 0.69 11.14 1.99
CA THR A 220 1.04 9.74 1.77
C THR A 220 1.56 9.11 3.07
N ILE A 221 1.17 7.87 3.33
CA ILE A 221 1.73 7.01 4.38
C ILE A 221 2.19 5.68 3.75
N LEU A 222 3.27 5.10 4.29
CA LEU A 222 3.68 3.73 3.97
C LEU A 222 3.53 2.84 5.20
N ILE A 223 2.82 1.73 5.03
CA ILE A 223 2.58 0.75 6.10
C ILE A 223 2.72 -0.69 5.58
N PRO A 224 3.09 -1.65 6.43
CA PRO A 224 2.94 -3.08 6.15
C PRO A 224 1.47 -3.49 6.30
N SER A 225 0.68 -3.18 5.27
CA SER A 225 -0.79 -3.29 5.32
C SER A 225 -1.33 -4.72 5.47
N ALA A 226 -0.48 -5.73 5.20
CA ALA A 226 -0.77 -7.13 5.48
C ALA A 226 -0.68 -7.48 6.97
N LEU A 227 0.16 -6.77 7.74
CA LEU A 227 0.40 -7.01 9.17
C LEU A 227 -0.38 -6.06 10.07
N LEU A 228 -0.48 -4.78 9.68
CA LEU A 228 -1.16 -3.77 10.48
C LEU A 228 -2.62 -3.67 10.09
N ARG A 229 -3.51 -3.99 11.03
CA ARG A 229 -4.94 -3.71 10.93
C ARG A 229 -5.15 -2.21 10.88
N HIS A 230 -5.79 -1.75 9.81
CA HIS A 230 -5.96 -0.33 9.55
C HIS A 230 -7.36 0.00 9.02
N SER A 231 -7.77 1.24 9.23
CA SER A 231 -9.00 1.82 8.69
C SER A 231 -8.86 3.34 8.54
N ASN A 232 -9.94 4.01 8.15
CA ASN A 232 -10.07 5.44 8.32
C ASN A 232 -11.46 5.80 8.87
N ILE A 233 -11.57 6.94 9.55
CA ILE A 233 -12.84 7.41 10.11
C ILE A 233 -13.62 8.23 9.07
N GLY A 234 -14.92 8.40 9.32
CA GLY A 234 -15.81 9.20 8.49
C GLY A 234 -15.36 10.67 8.33
N ILE A 235 -15.92 11.30 7.30
CA ILE A 235 -15.77 12.73 6.98
C ILE A 235 -17.13 13.42 7.15
N GLY A 236 -17.16 14.75 7.06
CA GLY A 236 -18.38 15.53 7.12
C GLY A 236 -19.34 15.26 5.94
N PRO A 237 -20.64 15.62 6.05
CA PRO A 237 -21.67 15.26 5.08
C PRO A 237 -21.43 15.74 3.64
N ASP A 238 -20.84 16.93 3.49
CA ASP A 238 -20.58 17.57 2.20
C ASP A 238 -19.10 17.45 1.75
N GLU A 239 -18.31 16.71 2.53
CA GLU A 239 -16.89 16.48 2.26
C GLU A 239 -16.70 15.29 1.32
N HIS A 240 -15.60 15.32 0.57
CA HIS A 240 -15.27 14.26 -0.38
C HIS A 240 -13.91 13.66 -0.02
N ARG A 241 -13.84 12.33 0.02
CA ARG A 241 -12.60 11.60 0.26
C ARG A 241 -12.43 10.45 -0.71
N TYR A 242 -11.29 10.49 -1.38
CA TYR A 242 -10.79 9.46 -2.27
C TYR A 242 -9.46 8.94 -1.71
N SER A 243 -8.96 7.85 -2.27
CA SER A 243 -7.58 7.46 -1.99
C SER A 243 -6.97 6.70 -3.15
N PHE A 244 -5.67 6.90 -3.31
CA PHE A 244 -4.85 6.14 -4.24
C PHE A 244 -3.86 5.29 -3.45
N THR A 245 -3.92 3.97 -3.64
CA THR A 245 -3.04 3.01 -2.96
C THR A 245 -2.19 2.24 -3.96
N GLN A 246 -0.98 1.87 -3.54
CA GLN A 246 -0.03 1.09 -4.33
C GLN A 246 0.54 -0.03 -3.48
N TYR A 247 0.57 -1.25 -4.01
CA TYR A 247 0.93 -2.46 -3.27
C TYR A 247 1.41 -3.59 -4.20
N SER A 248 1.88 -4.69 -3.62
CA SER A 248 2.26 -5.89 -4.38
C SER A 248 1.77 -7.15 -3.67
N ALA A 249 1.06 -8.00 -4.42
CA ALA A 249 0.59 -9.29 -3.92
C ALA A 249 1.76 -10.22 -3.59
N ALA A 250 1.69 -10.91 -2.45
CA ALA A 250 2.72 -11.85 -1.98
C ALA A 250 2.97 -13.00 -2.97
N GLY A 251 1.95 -13.36 -3.76
CA GLY A 251 2.05 -14.40 -4.77
C GLY A 251 3.13 -14.10 -5.83
N LEU A 252 3.31 -12.85 -6.24
CA LEU A 252 4.32 -12.47 -7.22
C LEU A 252 5.74 -12.83 -6.74
N PHE A 253 6.01 -12.55 -5.47
CA PHE A 253 7.29 -12.85 -4.83
C PHE A 253 7.51 -14.36 -4.69
N ARG A 254 6.47 -15.10 -4.28
CA ARG A 254 6.55 -16.57 -4.16
C ARG A 254 6.73 -17.24 -5.51
N TRP A 255 6.07 -16.76 -6.55
CA TRP A 255 6.22 -17.26 -7.91
C TRP A 255 7.68 -17.20 -8.38
N VAL A 256 8.31 -16.03 -8.25
CA VAL A 256 9.72 -15.85 -8.60
C VAL A 256 10.62 -16.72 -7.70
N ALA A 257 10.38 -16.74 -6.39
CA ALA A 257 11.17 -17.54 -5.46
C ALA A 257 11.07 -19.06 -5.69
N ASN A 258 9.95 -19.54 -6.21
CA ASN A 258 9.73 -20.95 -6.56
C ASN A 258 10.28 -21.32 -7.97
N GLY A 259 10.98 -20.41 -8.64
CA GLY A 259 11.47 -20.62 -10.01
C GLY A 259 10.33 -20.67 -11.03
N PHE A 260 9.39 -19.73 -10.94
CA PHE A 260 8.24 -19.59 -11.84
C PHE A 260 7.25 -20.76 -11.77
N ARG A 261 6.99 -21.24 -10.55
CA ARG A 261 6.04 -22.31 -10.24
C ARG A 261 5.11 -21.93 -9.12
N THR A 262 3.90 -22.51 -9.12
CA THR A 262 2.94 -22.34 -8.03
C THR A 262 3.48 -22.99 -6.75
N ASP A 263 3.02 -22.53 -5.59
CA ASP A 263 3.35 -23.22 -4.32
C ASP A 263 2.90 -24.69 -4.34
N ARG A 264 1.75 -24.97 -4.95
CA ARG A 264 1.19 -26.31 -5.14
C ARG A 264 2.09 -27.21 -5.98
N ALA A 265 2.56 -26.71 -7.13
CA ALA A 265 3.43 -27.49 -8.02
C ALA A 265 4.74 -27.89 -7.33
N VAL A 266 5.32 -26.98 -6.53
CA VAL A 266 6.51 -27.31 -5.75
C VAL A 266 6.19 -28.31 -4.63
N GLU A 267 5.02 -28.19 -3.98
CA GLU A 267 4.59 -29.14 -2.95
C GLU A 267 4.34 -30.55 -3.50
N GLU A 268 3.74 -30.66 -4.68
CA GLU A 268 3.52 -31.93 -5.39
C GLU A 268 4.85 -32.58 -5.81
N GLU A 269 5.83 -31.79 -6.24
CA GLU A 269 7.16 -32.27 -6.65
C GLU A 269 8.00 -32.84 -5.51
N ILE A 270 7.93 -32.24 -4.32
CA ILE A 270 8.67 -32.71 -3.14
C ILE A 270 7.88 -33.72 -2.30
N GLN A 271 6.72 -34.16 -2.78
CA GLN A 271 5.89 -35.10 -2.04
C GLN A 271 6.61 -36.44 -1.87
N GLY A 272 6.83 -36.85 -0.61
CA GLY A 272 7.54 -38.09 -0.28
C GLY A 272 9.05 -37.93 -0.11
N ASP A 273 9.58 -36.71 -0.27
CA ASP A 273 10.96 -36.37 0.11
C ASP A 273 10.96 -35.58 1.42
N ASP A 274 11.14 -36.30 2.54
CA ASP A 274 11.14 -35.72 3.88
C ASP A 274 12.21 -34.62 4.06
N GLY A 275 13.35 -34.74 3.37
CA GLY A 275 14.43 -33.77 3.41
C GLY A 275 14.04 -32.46 2.74
N ALA A 276 13.52 -32.54 1.51
CA ALA A 276 13.05 -31.38 0.76
C ALA A 276 11.84 -30.70 1.44
N GLN A 277 10.94 -31.49 2.06
CA GLN A 277 9.84 -30.96 2.85
C GLN A 277 10.30 -30.21 4.10
N ALA A 278 11.28 -30.76 4.82
CA ALA A 278 11.88 -30.11 5.99
C ALA A 278 12.58 -28.79 5.60
N GLU A 279 13.35 -28.80 4.51
CA GLU A 279 14.01 -27.58 3.98
C GLU A 279 13.00 -26.50 3.63
N ARG A 280 11.93 -26.85 2.90
CA ARG A 280 10.85 -25.90 2.54
C ARG A 280 10.12 -25.37 3.77
N ALA A 281 9.86 -26.21 4.77
CA ALA A 281 9.25 -25.79 6.02
C ALA A 281 10.14 -24.80 6.79
N GLN A 282 11.45 -25.07 6.86
CA GLN A 282 12.44 -24.17 7.46
C GLN A 282 12.55 -22.84 6.70
N ALA A 283 12.59 -22.87 5.37
CA ALA A 283 12.63 -21.66 4.56
C ALA A 283 11.34 -20.82 4.70
N ARG A 284 10.19 -21.46 4.97
CA ARG A 284 8.93 -20.77 5.26
C ARG A 284 8.91 -20.14 6.65
N SER A 285 9.43 -20.83 7.67
CA SER A 285 9.43 -20.33 9.06
C SER A 285 10.35 -19.11 9.25
N THR A 286 11.48 -19.06 8.53
CA THR A 286 12.45 -17.95 8.65
C THR A 286 12.14 -16.74 7.76
N ARG A 287 11.25 -16.88 6.78
CA ARG A 287 10.94 -15.82 5.79
C ARG A 287 10.44 -14.53 6.42
N TRP A 288 9.66 -14.62 7.50
CA TRP A 288 9.17 -13.45 8.21
C TRP A 288 10.33 -12.69 8.87
N GLU A 289 11.27 -13.41 9.48
CA GLU A 289 12.46 -12.84 10.14
C GLU A 289 13.36 -12.16 9.12
N MET A 290 13.60 -12.81 7.97
CA MET A 290 14.36 -12.20 6.87
C MET A 290 13.74 -10.88 6.41
N GLY A 291 12.41 -10.85 6.29
CA GLY A 291 11.67 -9.66 5.90
C GLY A 291 11.80 -8.51 6.90
N ILE A 292 11.57 -8.79 8.19
CA ILE A 292 11.67 -7.77 9.24
C ILE A 292 13.10 -7.31 9.49
N ASN A 293 14.09 -8.21 9.40
CA ASN A 293 15.50 -7.86 9.52
C ASN A 293 15.98 -6.96 8.38
N SER A 294 15.25 -6.91 7.26
CA SER A 294 15.50 -6.00 6.15
C SER A 294 15.03 -4.57 6.41
N PHE A 295 14.26 -4.32 7.49
CA PHE A 295 13.78 -2.98 7.81
C PHE A 295 14.93 -2.11 8.29
N ARG A 296 14.94 -0.86 7.84
CA ARG A 296 15.93 0.13 8.26
C ARG A 296 15.84 0.34 9.77
N ARG A 297 16.97 0.40 10.46
CA ARG A 297 17.06 0.83 11.87
C ARG A 297 17.52 2.28 11.94
N LEU A 298 16.93 3.09 12.83
CA LEU A 298 17.34 4.50 12.99
C LEU A 298 18.64 4.67 13.77
N ASN A 299 18.89 3.82 14.77
CA ASN A 299 20.07 3.93 15.64
C ASN A 299 21.15 2.88 15.33
N GLY A 300 21.12 2.28 14.13
CA GLY A 300 22.19 1.42 13.66
C GLY A 300 23.39 2.26 13.23
N THR A 301 24.35 2.47 14.13
CA THR A 301 25.72 2.98 13.92
C THR A 301 25.92 3.92 12.72
N GLY A 302 25.75 5.23 12.96
CA GLY A 302 26.24 6.28 12.07
C GLY A 302 25.33 7.50 11.96
N GLY A 303 25.20 8.29 13.03
CA GLY A 303 24.59 9.61 12.94
C GLY A 303 23.88 10.02 14.22
N SER A 304 24.55 10.79 15.06
CA SER A 304 23.97 11.50 16.20
C SER A 304 22.93 12.51 15.72
N GLY A 305 21.65 12.14 15.78
CA GLY A 305 20.52 13.04 15.57
C GLY A 305 19.58 12.96 16.76
N SER A 306 19.42 14.07 17.46
CA SER A 306 18.60 14.27 18.66
C SER A 306 17.22 13.61 18.58
N ARG A 307 16.90 12.76 19.56
CA ARG A 307 15.54 12.25 19.82
C ARG A 307 14.71 13.37 20.44
N THR A 308 13.53 13.63 19.89
CA THR A 308 12.44 14.30 20.62
C THR A 308 11.25 13.34 20.61
N VAL A 309 10.79 13.00 21.82
CA VAL A 309 9.63 12.16 22.14
C VAL A 309 8.35 12.82 21.64
#